data_AF-C3ZIY0-F1
#
_entry.id   AF-C3ZIY0-F1
#
_cell.length_a   1.000
_cell.length_b   1.000
_cell.length_c   1.000
_cell.angle_alpha   90.00
_cell.angle_beta   90.00
_cell.angle_gamma   90.00
#
_symmetry.space_group_name_H-M   'P 1'
#
loop_
_entity.id
_entity.type
_entity.pdbx_description
1 polymer ?
#
loop_
_entity_poly.entity_id
_entity_poly.type
_entity_poly.pdbx_seq_one_letter_code
_entity_poly.pdbx_strand_id
1 'polypeptide(L)'
;MCLLCDSCAGYHAPLDLYPELQRIVEDPTVHRMDPSREVNLCIGKEWYRFPNSFFLPENWQPQFIQSEFRGQLPKAYAAGEDGTKVVPTHMNDMNLEETSRYMDVRKCHYLVDLDLAGELPREPRYSRLTKDWTVVASQPFLDSARCGLFHPTTDVQSTSDAIKLKFRHVGIDLVMTFIFDCQDVLKT
;
A
#
# COMPACT_ATOMS: atom_id res chain seq x y z
N MET A 1 4.36 -31.45 -19.39
CA MET A 1 4.21 -30.05 -19.83
C MET A 1 2.87 -29.56 -19.29
N CYS A 2 2.85 -28.95 -18.10
CA CYS A 2 1.58 -28.58 -17.44
C CYS A 2 1.14 -27.19 -17.91
N LEU A 3 0.28 -27.12 -18.93
CA LEU A 3 -0.37 -25.89 -19.43
C LEU A 3 -1.46 -25.35 -18.47
N LEU A 4 -1.28 -25.54 -17.17
CA LEU A 4 -2.27 -25.28 -16.11
C LEU A 4 -1.69 -24.50 -14.91
N CYS A 5 -0.41 -24.11 -14.94
CA CYS A 5 0.24 -23.34 -13.85
C CYS A 5 0.34 -21.83 -14.10
N ASP A 6 0.12 -21.36 -15.33
CA ASP A 6 0.50 -19.98 -15.73
C ASP A 6 -0.58 -18.92 -15.46
N SER A 7 -1.75 -19.27 -14.89
CA SER A 7 -2.91 -18.37 -14.81
C SER A 7 -3.09 -17.62 -13.48
N CYS A 8 -2.33 -17.93 -12.43
CA CYS A 8 -2.51 -17.33 -11.10
C CYS A 8 -1.17 -17.12 -10.36
N ALA A 9 -0.52 -15.97 -10.60
CA ALA A 9 0.73 -15.59 -9.93
C ALA A 9 0.56 -14.32 -9.06
N GLY A 10 1.50 -14.06 -8.15
CA GLY A 10 1.52 -12.83 -7.33
C GLY A 10 0.98 -12.94 -5.90
N TYR A 11 0.84 -14.15 -5.33
CA TYR A 11 0.38 -14.31 -3.93
C TYR A 11 1.36 -13.70 -2.89
N HIS A 12 2.65 -13.66 -3.22
CA HIS A 12 3.75 -13.20 -2.37
C HIS A 12 4.05 -11.70 -2.52
N ALA A 13 3.39 -11.00 -3.45
CA ALA A 13 3.65 -9.61 -3.80
C ALA A 13 3.70 -8.61 -2.62
N PRO A 14 2.92 -8.75 -1.53
CA PRO A 14 3.13 -7.93 -0.33
C PRO A 14 4.51 -8.15 0.30
N LEU A 15 4.96 -9.41 0.40
CA LEU A 15 6.27 -9.76 0.97
C LEU A 15 7.44 -9.26 0.11
N ASP A 16 7.22 -9.03 -1.19
CA ASP A 16 8.22 -8.41 -2.09
C ASP A 16 8.13 -6.87 -2.08
N LEU A 17 6.95 -6.29 -1.82
CA LEU A 17 6.75 -4.84 -1.82
C LEU A 17 7.22 -4.18 -0.51
N TYR A 18 6.95 -4.76 0.66
CA TYR A 18 7.34 -4.12 1.93
C TYR A 18 8.87 -3.96 2.11
N PRO A 19 9.75 -4.89 1.67
CA PRO A 19 11.20 -4.67 1.68
C PRO A 19 11.69 -3.46 0.87
N GLU A 20 10.98 -3.06 -0.20
CA GLU A 20 11.34 -1.86 -0.98
C GLU A 20 11.30 -0.57 -0.15
N LEU A 21 10.59 -0.55 0.98
CA LEU A 21 10.56 0.59 1.90
C LEU A 21 11.95 0.92 2.46
N GLN A 22 12.77 -0.09 2.73
CA GLN A 22 14.14 0.11 3.22
C GLN A 22 15.01 0.74 2.13
N ARG A 23 14.94 0.19 0.91
CA ARG A 23 15.64 0.74 -0.28
C ARG A 23 15.24 2.18 -0.58
N ILE A 24 13.96 2.53 -0.38
CA ILE A 24 13.44 3.88 -0.61
C ILE A 24 13.94 4.88 0.44
N VAL A 25 14.06 4.50 1.71
CA VAL A 25 14.62 5.37 2.76
C VAL A 25 16.10 5.66 2.54
N GLU A 26 16.85 4.70 1.99
CA GLU A 26 18.26 4.88 1.62
C GLU A 26 18.45 5.75 0.35
N ASP A 27 17.41 5.95 -0.46
CA ASP A 27 17.47 6.71 -1.72
C ASP A 27 17.01 8.18 -1.53
N PRO A 28 17.93 9.16 -1.43
CA PRO A 28 17.59 10.57 -1.26
C PRO A 28 16.96 11.20 -2.49
N THR A 29 16.91 10.49 -3.63
CA THR A 29 16.15 10.96 -4.80
C THR A 29 14.65 10.75 -4.62
N VAL A 30 14.24 9.73 -3.85
CA VAL A 30 12.85 9.36 -3.57
C VAL A 30 12.41 9.81 -2.17
N HIS A 31 13.17 9.48 -1.12
CA HIS A 31 12.82 9.87 0.25
C HIS A 31 13.36 11.25 0.59
N ARG A 32 12.42 12.20 0.71
CA ARG A 32 12.64 13.65 0.79
C ARG A 32 12.17 14.26 2.10
N MET A 33 12.21 13.47 3.17
CA MET A 33 11.80 13.89 4.51
C MET A 33 12.97 13.79 5.49
N ASP A 34 12.92 14.60 6.54
CA ASP A 34 13.92 14.57 7.61
C ASP A 34 13.86 13.22 8.36
N PRO A 35 14.99 12.53 8.61
CA PRO A 35 14.99 11.23 9.29
C PRO A 35 14.38 11.22 10.69
N SER A 36 14.32 12.37 11.38
CA SER A 36 13.70 12.50 12.71
C SER A 36 12.18 12.68 12.68
N ARG A 37 11.58 12.87 11.49
CA ARG A 37 10.14 13.09 11.32
C ARG A 37 9.39 11.76 11.24
N GLU A 38 8.29 11.65 11.99
CA GLU A 38 7.38 10.50 11.88
C GLU A 38 6.75 10.39 10.47
N VAL A 39 6.80 9.18 9.90
CA VAL A 39 6.31 8.90 8.55
C VAL A 39 5.07 8.02 8.58
N ASN A 40 3.91 8.59 8.28
CA ASN A 40 2.67 7.84 8.06
C ASN A 40 2.73 7.02 6.76
N LEU A 41 2.85 5.70 6.90
CA LEU A 41 2.61 4.73 5.83
C LEU A 41 1.14 4.29 5.88
N CYS A 42 0.34 4.79 4.95
CA CYS A 42 -1.05 4.39 4.87
C CYS A 42 -1.22 3.07 4.12
N ILE A 43 -2.16 2.27 4.59
CA ILE A 43 -2.53 0.97 4.03
C ILE A 43 -4.02 1.02 3.71
N GLY A 44 -4.37 0.77 2.45
CA GLY A 44 -5.74 0.84 1.93
C GLY A 44 -6.43 -0.52 1.87
N LYS A 45 -6.72 -0.97 0.65
CA LYS A 45 -7.21 -2.33 0.37
C LYS A 45 -6.23 -3.37 0.92
N GLU A 46 -6.73 -4.57 1.20
CA GLU A 46 -5.89 -5.71 1.60
C GLU A 46 -5.03 -5.48 2.85
N TRP A 47 -5.48 -4.63 3.79
CA TRP A 47 -4.76 -4.33 5.05
C TRP A 47 -4.32 -5.58 5.82
N TYR A 48 -5.08 -6.67 5.73
CA TYR A 48 -4.83 -7.97 6.38
C TYR A 48 -3.62 -8.72 5.78
N ARG A 49 -3.03 -8.21 4.69
CA ARG A 49 -1.77 -8.69 4.10
C ARG A 49 -0.55 -7.87 4.50
N PHE A 50 -0.71 -6.86 5.36
CA PHE A 50 0.42 -6.20 6.01
C PHE A 50 1.20 -7.23 6.86
N PRO A 51 2.48 -7.50 6.57
CA PRO A 51 3.18 -8.63 7.19
C PRO A 51 3.48 -8.40 8.67
N ASN A 52 4.06 -7.25 9.02
CA ASN A 52 4.22 -6.71 10.37
C ASN A 52 4.98 -5.36 10.31
N SER A 53 5.10 -4.68 11.46
CA SER A 53 5.85 -3.43 11.61
C SER A 53 7.37 -3.57 11.61
N PHE A 54 7.94 -4.77 11.74
CA PHE A 54 9.41 -4.97 11.69
C PHE A 54 9.98 -4.78 10.28
N PHE A 55 9.14 -4.83 9.23
CA PHE A 55 9.56 -4.49 7.87
C PHE A 55 9.60 -2.97 7.60
N LEU A 56 9.11 -2.14 8.53
CA LEU A 56 9.10 -0.70 8.39
C LEU A 56 10.44 -0.08 8.85
N PRO A 57 10.91 0.99 8.20
CA PRO A 57 12.05 1.77 8.68
C PRO A 57 11.76 2.44 10.04
N GLU A 58 12.82 2.87 10.73
CA GLU A 58 12.66 3.66 11.97
C GLU A 58 11.85 4.94 11.73
N ASN A 59 11.06 5.35 12.72
CA ASN A 59 10.12 6.49 12.66
C ASN A 59 8.94 6.34 11.68
N TRP A 60 8.78 5.20 11.00
CA TRP A 60 7.59 4.93 10.16
C TRP A 60 6.47 4.26 10.97
N GLN A 61 5.24 4.71 10.76
CA GLN A 61 4.05 4.20 11.46
C GLN A 61 2.99 3.73 10.46
N PRO A 62 2.48 2.49 10.57
CA PRO A 62 1.39 2.01 9.74
C PRO A 62 0.09 2.67 10.16
N GLN A 63 -0.65 3.20 9.19
CA GLN A 63 -1.93 3.87 9.36
C GLN A 63 -2.95 3.24 8.41
N PHE A 64 -4.22 3.15 8.79
CA PHE A 64 -5.26 2.63 7.90
C PHE A 64 -6.03 3.79 7.29
N ILE A 65 -6.30 3.76 5.98
CA ILE A 65 -7.30 4.65 5.37
C ILE A 65 -8.64 3.93 5.30
N GLN A 66 -9.73 4.70 5.21
CA GLN A 66 -11.05 4.10 5.04
C GLN A 66 -11.16 3.43 3.67
N SER A 67 -11.70 2.21 3.66
CA SER A 67 -11.95 1.39 2.48
C SER A 67 -13.37 0.81 2.53
N GLU A 68 -13.71 -0.12 1.64
CA GLU A 68 -14.99 -0.85 1.68
C GLU A 68 -15.00 -1.94 2.76
N PHE A 69 -13.87 -2.22 3.41
CA PHE A 69 -13.83 -3.06 4.61
C PHE A 69 -14.44 -2.34 5.83
N ARG A 70 -15.55 -2.87 6.34
CA ARG A 70 -16.34 -2.30 7.46
C ARG A 70 -16.24 -3.13 8.74
N GLY A 71 -15.06 -3.70 9.02
CA GLY A 71 -14.83 -4.55 10.20
C GLY A 71 -13.88 -3.95 11.23
N GLN A 72 -13.52 -4.77 12.22
CA GLN A 72 -12.53 -4.41 13.24
C GLN A 72 -11.15 -4.34 12.60
N LEU A 73 -10.46 -3.20 12.78
CA LEU A 73 -9.07 -3.03 12.41
C LEU A 73 -8.13 -3.25 13.60
N PRO A 74 -6.90 -3.77 13.38
CA PRO A 74 -5.92 -3.94 14.44
C PRO A 74 -5.48 -2.60 15.00
N LYS A 75 -4.92 -2.62 16.21
CA LYS A 75 -4.28 -1.46 16.85
C LYS A 75 -2.84 -1.84 17.19
N ALA A 76 -1.94 -0.86 17.19
CA ALA A 76 -0.64 -1.03 17.83
C ALA A 76 -0.81 -1.43 19.31
N TYR A 77 0.08 -2.29 19.79
CA TYR A 77 0.22 -2.62 21.21
C TYR A 77 0.58 -1.38 22.03
N ALA A 78 0.31 -1.41 23.33
CA ALA A 78 0.77 -0.34 24.21
C ALA A 78 2.31 -0.36 24.33
N ALA A 79 2.92 0.78 24.63
CA ALA A 79 4.36 0.84 24.90
C ALA A 79 4.69 0.23 26.27
N GLY A 80 5.88 -0.39 26.39
CA GLY A 80 6.37 -1.01 27.62
C GLY A 80 6.26 -2.54 27.63
N GLU A 81 6.80 -3.17 28.68
CA GLU A 81 6.96 -4.63 28.80
C GLU A 81 5.63 -5.40 28.81
N ASP A 82 4.59 -4.82 29.44
CA ASP A 82 3.23 -5.38 29.47
C ASP A 82 2.38 -5.02 28.23
N GLY A 83 2.98 -4.38 27.21
CA GLY A 83 2.28 -3.82 26.06
C GLY A 83 1.39 -4.80 25.29
N THR A 84 1.78 -6.08 25.25
CA THR A 84 1.06 -7.19 24.61
C THR A 84 0.00 -7.84 25.49
N LYS A 85 -0.02 -7.55 26.80
CA LYS A 85 -1.00 -8.04 27.77
C LYS A 85 -2.21 -7.11 27.89
N VAL A 86 -2.05 -5.83 27.54
CA VAL A 86 -3.11 -4.83 27.56
C VAL A 86 -4.01 -4.98 26.34
N VAL A 87 -5.30 -5.24 26.56
CA VAL A 87 -6.31 -5.24 25.49
C VAL A 87 -6.43 -3.82 24.90
N PRO A 88 -6.25 -3.63 23.59
CA PRO A 88 -6.39 -2.32 22.97
C PRO A 88 -7.78 -1.71 23.17
N THR A 89 -7.87 -0.39 23.37
CA THR A 89 -9.17 0.31 23.42
C THR A 89 -9.90 0.22 22.09
N HIS A 90 -11.23 0.14 22.12
CA HIS A 90 -12.07 0.00 20.91
C HIS A 90 -11.74 -1.29 20.11
N MET A 91 -11.81 -2.41 20.82
CA MET A 91 -11.87 -3.75 20.24
C MET A 91 -13.28 -4.29 20.49
N ASN A 92 -13.88 -4.94 19.50
CA ASN A 92 -15.18 -5.60 19.62
C ASN A 92 -15.14 -7.05 19.12
N ASP A 93 -15.96 -7.91 19.72
CA ASP A 93 -16.06 -9.35 19.46
C ASP A 93 -16.95 -9.71 18.25
N MET A 94 -17.66 -8.72 17.70
CA MET A 94 -18.61 -8.87 16.60
C MET A 94 -18.05 -8.43 15.23
N ASN A 95 -16.75 -8.10 15.16
CA ASN A 95 -16.07 -7.59 13.95
C ASN A 95 -16.81 -6.39 13.29
N LEU A 96 -17.36 -5.49 14.09
CA LEU A 96 -17.99 -4.24 13.66
C LEU A 96 -16.94 -3.20 13.23
N GLU A 97 -17.31 -2.28 12.33
CA GLU A 97 -16.44 -1.21 11.82
C GLU A 97 -15.85 -0.37 12.96
N GLU A 98 -14.52 -0.35 13.05
CA GLU A 98 -13.82 0.47 14.04
C GLU A 98 -13.28 1.77 13.42
N THR A 99 -14.16 2.78 13.35
CA THR A 99 -13.87 4.06 12.69
C THR A 99 -12.74 4.89 13.31
N SER A 100 -12.37 4.67 14.59
CA SER A 100 -11.27 5.41 15.24
C SER A 100 -9.88 5.05 14.72
N ARG A 101 -9.77 4.05 13.83
CA ARG A 101 -8.51 3.59 13.22
C ARG A 101 -8.18 4.26 11.90
N TYR A 102 -9.12 4.97 11.30
CA TYR A 102 -8.92 5.62 10.01
C TYR A 102 -8.15 6.93 10.15
N MET A 103 -7.05 7.04 9.41
CA MET A 103 -6.36 8.29 9.12
C MET A 103 -6.93 8.91 7.83
N ASP A 104 -7.00 10.24 7.80
CA ASP A 104 -7.28 10.99 6.58
C ASP A 104 -6.17 10.75 5.54
N VAL A 105 -6.54 10.33 4.33
CA VAL A 105 -5.59 10.03 3.23
C VAL A 105 -4.65 11.18 2.90
N ARG A 106 -5.01 12.43 3.25
CA ARG A 106 -4.18 13.62 3.07
C ARG A 106 -3.03 13.76 4.08
N LYS A 107 -3.03 12.97 5.16
CA LYS A 107 -1.98 12.92 6.20
C LYS A 107 -0.94 11.81 5.95
N CYS A 108 -1.20 10.95 4.97
CA CYS A 108 -0.28 9.92 4.49
C CYS A 108 0.91 10.57 3.76
N HIS A 109 2.13 10.07 4.01
CA HIS A 109 3.29 10.40 3.18
C HIS A 109 3.52 9.32 2.12
N TYR A 110 3.25 8.07 2.48
CA TYR A 110 3.24 6.93 1.57
C TYR A 110 1.90 6.20 1.65
N LEU A 111 1.54 5.50 0.59
CA LEU A 111 0.33 4.67 0.49
C LEU A 111 0.65 3.34 -0.18
N VAL A 112 0.40 2.24 0.52
CA VAL A 112 0.31 0.89 -0.06
C VAL A 112 -1.17 0.61 -0.32
N ASP A 113 -1.51 0.39 -1.59
CA ASP A 113 -2.86 0.06 -2.00
C ASP A 113 -2.87 -0.81 -3.26
N LEU A 114 -3.95 -1.57 -3.45
CA LEU A 114 -4.14 -2.49 -4.56
C LEU A 114 -4.81 -1.81 -5.77
N ASP A 115 -4.18 -1.93 -6.94
CA ASP A 115 -4.58 -1.27 -8.18
C ASP A 115 -5.46 -2.17 -9.08
N LEU A 116 -6.52 -2.79 -8.56
CA LEU A 116 -7.45 -3.60 -9.39
C LEU A 116 -8.20 -2.76 -10.44
N ALA A 117 -8.61 -3.39 -11.54
CA ALA A 117 -9.37 -2.74 -12.62
C ALA A 117 -10.67 -2.02 -12.20
N GLY A 118 -11.33 -2.45 -11.11
CA GLY A 118 -12.54 -1.83 -10.56
C GLY A 118 -12.23 -0.69 -9.58
N GLU A 119 -13.08 0.33 -9.58
CA GLU A 119 -13.06 1.44 -8.61
C GLU A 119 -14.37 1.43 -7.81
N LEU A 120 -14.26 1.52 -6.47
CA LEU A 120 -15.40 1.62 -5.55
C LEU A 120 -15.33 2.95 -4.78
N PRO A 121 -16.45 3.47 -4.22
CA PRO A 121 -16.50 4.83 -3.66
C PRO A 121 -15.45 5.16 -2.60
N ARG A 122 -15.05 4.19 -1.77
CA ARG A 122 -14.02 4.34 -0.73
C ARG A 122 -12.65 3.79 -1.16
N GLU A 123 -12.55 3.29 -2.38
CA GLU A 123 -11.42 2.51 -2.89
C GLU A 123 -11.02 2.95 -4.32
N PRO A 124 -10.76 4.25 -4.55
CA PRO A 124 -10.35 4.75 -5.87
C PRO A 124 -8.99 4.17 -6.29
N ARG A 125 -8.67 4.24 -7.59
CA ARG A 125 -7.32 3.91 -8.08
C ARG A 125 -6.38 5.10 -7.88
N TYR A 126 -5.78 5.19 -6.70
CA TYR A 126 -4.89 6.28 -6.30
C TYR A 126 -3.73 6.55 -7.26
N SER A 127 -3.27 5.55 -8.02
CA SER A 127 -2.25 5.71 -9.07
C SER A 127 -2.68 6.60 -10.25
N ARG A 128 -3.98 6.76 -10.48
CA ARG A 128 -4.54 7.66 -11.50
C ARG A 128 -4.59 9.12 -11.01
N LEU A 129 -4.44 9.34 -9.71
CA LEU A 129 -4.43 10.66 -9.08
C LEU A 129 -3.00 11.23 -9.07
N THR A 130 -2.39 11.34 -10.25
CA THR A 130 -0.98 11.72 -10.44
C THR A 130 -0.61 13.12 -9.92
N LYS A 131 -1.60 13.97 -9.65
CA LYS A 131 -1.39 15.25 -8.95
C LYS A 131 -0.99 15.07 -7.49
N ASP A 132 -1.54 14.05 -6.82
CA ASP A 132 -1.31 13.75 -5.41
C ASP A 132 -0.24 12.66 -5.20
N TRP A 133 -0.06 11.75 -6.16
CA TRP A 133 0.69 10.50 -5.97
C TRP A 133 1.63 10.17 -7.13
N THR A 134 2.85 9.74 -6.78
CA THR A 134 3.77 9.06 -7.70
C THR A 134 3.96 7.60 -7.26
N VAL A 135 3.90 6.64 -8.20
CA VAL A 135 4.18 5.22 -7.92
C VAL A 135 5.70 5.04 -7.80
N VAL A 136 6.17 4.49 -6.69
CA VAL A 136 7.62 4.29 -6.42
C VAL A 136 8.03 2.82 -6.38
N ALA A 137 7.09 1.90 -6.13
CA ALA A 137 7.26 0.46 -6.35
C ALA A 137 5.93 -0.21 -6.69
N SER A 138 5.98 -1.31 -7.44
CA SER A 138 4.81 -2.05 -7.92
C SER A 138 5.14 -3.53 -8.06
N GLN A 139 4.34 -4.41 -7.46
CA GLN A 139 4.51 -5.86 -7.55
C GLN A 139 3.22 -6.52 -8.12
N PRO A 140 3.31 -7.39 -9.15
CA PRO A 140 2.15 -8.05 -9.75
C PRO A 140 1.37 -8.86 -8.70
N PHE A 141 0.06 -8.67 -8.62
CA PHE A 141 -0.77 -9.23 -7.54
C PHE A 141 -1.85 -10.18 -8.07
N LEU A 142 -2.17 -11.20 -7.27
CA LEU A 142 -3.20 -12.18 -7.60
C LEU A 142 -4.61 -11.71 -7.22
N ASP A 143 -5.41 -11.30 -8.21
CA ASP A 143 -6.86 -11.14 -8.04
C ASP A 143 -7.54 -12.53 -7.95
N SER A 144 -7.92 -12.93 -6.74
CA SER A 144 -8.60 -14.20 -6.48
C SER A 144 -10.03 -14.27 -7.03
N ALA A 145 -10.67 -13.14 -7.37
CA ALA A 145 -11.97 -13.13 -8.01
C ALA A 145 -11.88 -13.48 -9.52
N ARG A 146 -10.70 -13.31 -10.12
CA ARG A 146 -10.39 -13.68 -11.52
C ARG A 146 -9.69 -15.03 -11.63
N CYS A 147 -8.94 -15.43 -10.61
CA CYS A 147 -8.32 -16.75 -10.53
C CYS A 147 -9.36 -17.85 -10.24
N GLY A 148 -9.78 -18.60 -11.26
CA GLY A 148 -10.72 -19.72 -11.07
C GLY A 148 -10.70 -20.76 -12.20
N LEU A 149 -10.99 -22.01 -11.84
CA LEU A 149 -10.98 -23.21 -12.71
C LEU A 149 -11.87 -23.14 -13.97
N PHE A 150 -12.80 -22.18 -14.03
CA PHE A 150 -13.73 -21.97 -15.14
C PHE A 150 -13.65 -20.57 -15.75
N HIS A 151 -12.69 -19.74 -15.34
CA HIS A 151 -12.44 -18.48 -16.03
C HIS A 151 -11.74 -18.81 -17.36
N PRO A 152 -12.25 -18.37 -18.53
CA PRO A 152 -11.61 -18.67 -19.80
C PRO A 152 -10.19 -18.09 -19.81
N THR A 153 -9.23 -18.90 -20.26
CA THR A 153 -7.77 -18.61 -20.28
C THR A 153 -7.37 -17.46 -21.21
N THR A 154 -8.34 -16.69 -21.70
CA THR A 154 -8.18 -15.48 -22.50
C THR A 154 -8.05 -14.22 -21.64
N ASP A 155 -8.52 -14.20 -20.39
CA ASP A 155 -8.23 -13.10 -19.46
C ASP A 155 -6.82 -13.30 -18.88
N VAL A 156 -5.81 -12.94 -19.70
CA VAL A 156 -4.43 -12.80 -19.23
C VAL A 156 -4.46 -11.85 -18.04
N GLN A 157 -4.05 -12.35 -16.86
CA GLN A 157 -4.01 -11.61 -15.61
C GLN A 157 -3.44 -10.22 -15.88
N SER A 158 -4.27 -9.18 -15.73
CA SER A 158 -3.96 -7.86 -16.28
C SER A 158 -2.64 -7.38 -15.70
N THR A 159 -1.70 -6.95 -16.55
CA THR A 159 -0.43 -6.35 -16.10
C THR A 159 -0.64 -5.07 -15.28
N SER A 160 -1.89 -4.58 -15.17
CA SER A 160 -2.27 -3.48 -14.28
C SER A 160 -2.55 -3.90 -12.82
N ASP A 161 -2.89 -5.17 -12.57
CA ASP A 161 -3.32 -5.67 -11.26
C ASP A 161 -2.09 -5.93 -10.39
N ALA A 162 -1.79 -4.96 -9.53
CA ALA A 162 -0.58 -4.92 -8.73
C ALA A 162 -0.81 -4.25 -7.38
N ILE A 163 -0.10 -4.69 -6.36
CA ILE A 163 0.03 -3.95 -5.11
C ILE A 163 1.12 -2.89 -5.32
N LYS A 164 0.80 -1.62 -5.05
CA LYS A 164 1.70 -0.50 -5.37
C LYS A 164 1.92 0.41 -4.17
N LEU A 165 3.19 0.69 -3.94
CA LEU A 165 3.67 1.72 -3.02
C LEU A 165 3.73 3.05 -3.77
N LYS A 166 3.12 4.07 -3.17
CA LYS A 166 2.93 5.40 -3.75
C LYS A 166 3.48 6.45 -2.78
N PHE A 167 4.26 7.40 -3.26
CA PHE A 167 4.70 8.57 -2.49
C PHE A 167 3.76 9.76 -2.74
N ARG A 168 3.45 10.53 -1.69
CA ARG A 168 2.53 11.66 -1.77
C ARG A 168 3.27 12.97 -2.04
N HIS A 169 2.81 13.73 -3.03
CA HIS A 169 3.29 15.09 -3.25
C HIS A 169 2.84 16.01 -2.11
N VAL A 170 3.79 16.67 -1.45
CA VAL A 170 3.52 17.80 -0.56
C VAL A 170 3.71 19.07 -1.39
N GLY A 171 3.01 20.18 -1.08
CA GLY A 171 2.88 21.34 -1.99
C GLY A 171 4.15 22.11 -2.41
N ILE A 172 5.34 21.63 -2.04
CA ILE A 172 6.66 22.13 -2.46
C ILE A 172 7.27 21.24 -3.57
N ASP A 173 6.82 19.99 -3.72
CA ASP A 173 7.40 19.00 -4.66
C ASP A 173 6.99 19.21 -6.13
N LEU A 174 6.09 20.18 -6.41
CA LEU A 174 5.60 20.52 -7.75
C LEU A 174 6.71 20.93 -8.75
N VAL A 175 7.89 21.30 -8.25
CA VAL A 175 9.07 21.59 -9.08
C VAL A 175 9.70 20.31 -9.63
N MET A 176 9.51 19.15 -8.99
CA MET A 176 10.25 17.93 -9.29
C MET A 176 9.49 16.92 -10.18
N THR A 177 8.16 16.98 -10.28
CA THR A 177 7.43 16.21 -11.31
C THR A 177 7.99 16.49 -12.70
N PHE A 178 8.29 17.76 -12.99
CA PHE A 178 8.99 18.19 -14.21
C PHE A 178 10.42 17.65 -14.35
N ILE A 179 11.13 17.36 -13.26
CA ILE A 179 12.53 16.87 -13.33
C ILE A 179 12.57 15.38 -13.65
N PHE A 180 11.68 14.57 -13.06
CA PHE A 180 11.55 13.16 -13.42
C PHE A 180 11.05 13.00 -14.86
N ASP A 181 10.00 13.74 -15.27
CA ASP A 181 9.54 13.76 -16.68
C ASP A 181 10.66 14.20 -17.65
N CYS A 182 11.51 15.17 -17.28
CA CYS A 182 12.64 15.58 -18.12
C CYS A 182 13.77 14.53 -18.20
N GLN A 183 14.01 13.72 -17.17
CA GLN A 183 15.09 12.72 -17.19
C GLN A 183 14.78 11.51 -18.08
N ASP A 184 13.50 11.16 -18.26
CA ASP A 184 13.11 10.09 -19.19
C ASP A 184 12.99 10.58 -20.65
N VAL A 185 12.75 11.89 -20.88
CA VAL A 185 12.79 12.49 -22.24
C VAL A 185 14.22 12.63 -22.79
N LEU A 186 15.25 12.61 -21.95
CA LEU A 186 16.65 12.72 -22.38
C LEU A 186 17.34 11.38 -22.69
N LYS A 187 16.58 10.28 -22.82
CA LYS A 187 17.07 8.95 -23.24
C LYS A 187 16.51 8.53 -24.61
N THR A 188 16.72 9.37 -25.63
CA THR A 188 16.56 9.03 -27.06
C THR A 188 17.62 9.74 -27.89
#